data_AF-A0A2S7I8S3-F1
#
_entry.id   AF-A0A2S7I8S3-F1
#
_cell.length_a   1.000
_cell.length_b   1.000
_cell.length_c   1.000
_cell.angle_alpha   90.00
_cell.angle_beta   90.00
_cell.angle_gamma   90.00
#
_symmetry.space_group_name_H-M   'P 1'
#
loop_
_entity.id
_entity.type
_entity.pdbx_description
1 polymer ?
#
loop_
_entity_poly.entity_id
_entity_poly.type
_entity_poly.pdbx_seq_one_letter_code
_entity_poly.pdbx_strand_id
1 'polypeptide(L)'
;MYLFNNYKIEKKNNTENTEITYQKSDNQNQNNSYSYENSSKKNQDDFEGSKSDFSDDNNTSSNNIDELTNDELVVKYLKEHGELPDYYITKSEAKSLGWVLSKGNLCEVAPGKAIGGDIWTNRQKSLPTKSGRKYFEADLNYNCGNRNADRVVFSNDGLVFVTFDHYRSFEEK
;
A
#
# COMPACT_ATOMS: atom_id res chain seq x y z
N MET A 1 -16.38 -29.19 -11.12
CA MET A 1 -16.54 -29.84 -9.81
C MET A 1 -15.58 -29.14 -8.86
N TYR A 2 -16.08 -28.27 -7.99
CA TYR A 2 -15.23 -27.35 -7.21
C TYR A 2 -14.85 -27.95 -5.86
N LEU A 3 -13.56 -27.88 -5.51
CA LEU A 3 -13.03 -28.24 -4.20
C LEU A 3 -12.98 -26.98 -3.33
N PHE A 4 -13.72 -26.98 -2.23
CA PHE A 4 -13.70 -25.90 -1.25
C PHE A 4 -12.60 -26.14 -0.21
N ASN A 5 -11.50 -25.39 -0.29
CA ASN A 5 -10.47 -25.39 0.76
C ASN A 5 -10.98 -24.62 1.99
N ASN A 6 -11.43 -25.36 3.01
CA ASN A 6 -11.89 -24.80 4.28
C ASN A 6 -10.70 -24.34 5.14
N TYR A 7 -10.36 -23.05 5.08
CA TYR A 7 -9.39 -22.45 5.99
C TYR A 7 -9.92 -22.39 7.44
N LYS A 8 -9.20 -23.07 8.34
CA LYS A 8 -9.55 -23.20 9.77
C LYS A 8 -8.91 -22.09 10.60
N ILE A 9 -9.69 -21.05 10.94
CA ILE A 9 -9.23 -19.96 11.81
C ILE A 9 -9.45 -20.34 13.28
N GLU A 10 -8.37 -20.62 14.01
CA GLU A 10 -8.45 -20.87 15.45
C GLU A 10 -8.44 -19.55 16.25
N LYS A 11 -9.46 -19.36 17.09
CA LYS A 11 -9.56 -18.18 17.96
C LYS A 11 -8.82 -18.43 19.28
N LYS A 12 -7.82 -17.61 19.58
CA LYS A 12 -7.41 -17.36 20.97
C LYS A 12 -8.04 -16.05 21.44
N ASN A 13 -9.09 -16.17 22.25
CA ASN A 13 -9.54 -15.06 23.09
C ASN A 13 -8.62 -15.00 24.31
N ASN A 14 -8.21 -13.82 24.73
CA ASN A 14 -8.19 -13.50 26.15
C ASN A 14 -8.59 -12.03 26.35
N THR A 15 -9.24 -11.74 27.47
CA THR A 15 -9.86 -10.44 27.75
C THR A 15 -9.12 -9.75 28.87
N GLU A 16 -8.80 -8.47 28.72
CA GLU A 16 -8.81 -7.54 29.85
C GLU A 16 -9.01 -6.09 29.36
N ASN A 17 -9.77 -5.31 30.11
CA ASN A 17 -10.10 -3.92 29.80
C ASN A 17 -9.28 -2.97 30.66
N THR A 18 -8.69 -1.94 30.07
CA THR A 18 -8.29 -0.72 30.80
C THR A 18 -8.72 0.51 30.00
N GLU A 19 -9.60 1.31 30.58
CA GLU A 19 -10.04 2.59 30.01
C GLU A 19 -8.94 3.65 30.18
N ILE A 20 -8.61 4.39 29.12
CA ILE A 20 -7.91 5.68 29.25
C ILE A 20 -8.62 6.70 28.34
N THR A 21 -9.08 7.78 28.95
CA THR A 21 -9.88 8.83 28.31
C THR A 21 -9.03 9.85 27.56
N TYR A 22 -9.59 10.43 26.50
CA TYR A 22 -9.04 11.56 25.73
C TYR A 22 -8.45 12.70 26.59
N GLN A 23 -7.44 13.38 26.05
CA GLN A 23 -7.50 14.85 25.88
C GLN A 23 -6.91 15.30 24.53
N LYS A 24 -7.34 16.48 24.08
CA LYS A 24 -6.79 17.23 22.94
C LYS A 24 -5.55 18.03 23.36
N SER A 25 -4.71 18.37 22.38
CA SER A 25 -3.96 19.63 22.39
C SER A 25 -4.10 20.31 21.03
N ASP A 26 -4.86 21.41 20.97
CA ASP A 26 -4.90 22.28 19.81
C ASP A 26 -3.64 23.18 19.81
N ASN A 27 -2.92 23.29 18.70
CA ASN A 27 -2.06 24.46 18.46
C ASN A 27 -1.95 24.77 16.96
N GLN A 28 -1.61 26.02 16.63
CA GLN A 28 -1.93 26.63 15.34
C GLN A 28 -0.72 26.80 14.41
N ASN A 29 -1.04 26.93 13.12
CA ASN A 29 -0.48 27.92 12.20
C ASN A 29 1.06 28.11 12.16
N GLN A 30 1.67 27.62 11.08
CA GLN A 30 2.34 28.58 10.19
C GLN A 30 2.32 28.13 8.73
N ASN A 31 2.01 29.09 7.85
CA ASN A 31 2.15 28.93 6.40
C ASN A 31 3.64 28.87 6.03
N ASN A 32 3.99 28.09 5.00
CA ASN A 32 5.18 28.39 4.21
C ASN A 32 4.93 28.04 2.75
N SER A 33 4.85 29.08 1.91
CA SER A 33 4.76 28.95 0.47
C SER A 33 6.17 28.95 -0.10
N TYR A 34 6.53 27.92 -0.87
CA TYR A 34 7.78 27.89 -1.63
C TYR A 34 7.50 27.55 -3.09
N SER A 35 7.27 28.61 -3.85
CA SER A 35 7.21 28.63 -5.30
C SER A 35 8.61 28.54 -5.91
N TYR A 36 8.79 27.68 -6.92
CA TYR A 36 9.89 27.80 -7.89
C TYR A 36 9.35 27.50 -9.30
N GLU A 37 9.62 28.40 -10.24
CA GLU A 37 9.31 28.22 -11.66
C GLU A 37 10.53 27.73 -12.44
N ASN A 38 10.29 27.15 -13.63
CA ASN A 38 11.21 27.11 -14.79
C ASN A 38 12.52 26.27 -14.64
N SER A 39 13.02 25.57 -15.67
CA SER A 39 12.54 25.28 -17.04
C SER A 39 13.38 24.19 -17.75
N SER A 40 12.96 23.80 -18.96
CA SER A 40 13.81 23.33 -20.10
C SER A 40 14.10 21.82 -20.31
N LYS A 41 13.41 21.22 -21.32
CA LYS A 41 13.88 20.52 -22.57
C LYS A 41 15.33 19.98 -22.61
N LYS A 42 15.72 18.85 -23.26
CA LYS A 42 15.17 17.74 -24.12
C LYS A 42 16.21 16.55 -24.02
N ASN A 43 16.11 15.28 -24.43
CA ASN A 43 15.23 14.43 -25.28
C ASN A 43 14.67 13.19 -24.51
N GLN A 44 14.03 12.14 -25.06
CA GLN A 44 13.66 11.58 -26.40
C GLN A 44 14.76 10.98 -27.33
N ASP A 45 14.95 9.66 -27.30
CA ASP A 45 15.37 8.81 -28.44
C ASP A 45 14.77 7.39 -28.20
N ASP A 46 14.68 6.55 -29.23
CA ASP A 46 13.67 5.46 -29.31
C ASP A 46 14.18 4.00 -29.19
N PHE A 47 13.22 3.07 -29.02
CA PHE A 47 13.12 1.74 -29.69
C PHE A 47 13.15 0.42 -28.85
N GLU A 48 12.00 -0.27 -28.88
CA GLU A 48 11.63 -1.71 -28.73
C GLU A 48 12.59 -2.79 -28.16
N GLY A 49 12.03 -3.89 -27.58
CA GLY A 49 12.84 -5.13 -27.49
C GLY A 49 12.31 -6.47 -26.94
N SER A 50 11.32 -6.54 -26.03
CA SER A 50 10.66 -7.80 -25.55
C SER A 50 11.48 -9.10 -25.35
N LYS A 51 11.73 -9.50 -24.08
CA LYS A 51 11.15 -10.75 -23.51
C LYS A 51 11.37 -10.93 -22.00
N SER A 52 10.53 -11.80 -21.43
CA SER A 52 10.57 -12.31 -20.07
C SER A 52 11.63 -13.40 -19.88
N ASP A 53 12.16 -13.50 -18.66
CA ASP A 53 12.14 -14.75 -17.89
C ASP A 53 12.08 -14.41 -16.39
N PHE A 54 11.26 -15.13 -15.62
CA PHE A 54 11.21 -14.98 -14.16
C PHE A 54 12.20 -15.97 -13.52
N SER A 55 13.36 -15.46 -13.12
CA SER A 55 14.37 -16.20 -12.36
C SER A 55 14.49 -15.64 -10.94
N ASP A 56 14.40 -16.51 -9.93
CA ASP A 56 14.51 -16.16 -8.50
C ASP A 56 15.94 -15.71 -8.10
N ASP A 57 16.31 -14.48 -8.42
CA ASP A 57 17.57 -13.87 -8.00
C ASP A 57 17.36 -12.87 -6.85
N ASN A 58 17.67 -13.31 -5.63
CA ASN A 58 17.50 -12.55 -4.39
C ASN A 58 18.63 -11.52 -4.17
N ASN A 59 18.93 -10.67 -5.16
CA ASN A 59 20.02 -9.68 -5.05
C ASN A 59 19.88 -8.38 -5.89
N THR A 60 18.64 -7.92 -6.15
CA THR A 60 18.37 -6.64 -6.86
C THR A 60 17.47 -5.68 -6.04
N SER A 61 17.25 -6.00 -4.78
CA SER A 61 16.10 -5.51 -3.99
C SER A 61 16.24 -4.14 -3.32
N SER A 62 17.17 -3.27 -3.77
CA SER A 62 17.48 -2.01 -3.07
C SER A 62 17.06 -0.72 -3.77
N ASN A 63 16.85 -0.72 -5.10
CA ASN A 63 16.88 0.53 -5.88
C ASN A 63 15.51 1.02 -6.38
N ASN A 64 14.64 0.13 -6.89
CA ASN A 64 13.46 0.50 -7.67
C ASN A 64 12.14 0.03 -7.00
N ILE A 65 11.89 0.45 -5.75
CA ILE A 65 10.65 0.10 -5.02
C ILE A 65 9.41 0.82 -5.60
N ASP A 66 9.63 1.92 -6.32
CA ASP A 66 8.63 2.65 -7.09
C ASP A 66 8.18 1.88 -8.34
N GLU A 67 9.10 1.28 -9.09
CA GLU A 67 8.76 0.36 -10.18
C GLU A 67 7.98 -0.85 -9.66
N LEU A 68 8.43 -1.47 -8.57
CA LEU A 68 7.73 -2.61 -7.96
C LEU A 68 6.31 -2.25 -7.53
N THR A 69 6.11 -1.09 -6.89
CA THR A 69 4.80 -0.64 -6.40
C THR A 69 3.95 0.09 -7.43
N ASN A 70 4.32 0.07 -8.72
CA ASN A 70 3.52 0.69 -9.78
C ASN A 70 2.06 0.16 -9.79
N ASP A 71 1.11 1.06 -10.00
CA ASP A 71 -0.32 0.76 -9.94
C ASP A 71 -0.76 -0.32 -10.94
N GLU A 72 -0.33 -0.27 -12.21
CA GLU A 72 -0.69 -1.28 -13.20
C GLU A 72 -0.18 -2.67 -12.82
N LEU A 73 1.07 -2.77 -12.35
CA LEU A 73 1.69 -4.04 -11.94
C LEU A 73 1.03 -4.63 -10.70
N VAL A 74 0.80 -3.82 -9.66
CA VAL A 74 0.20 -4.28 -8.40
C VAL A 74 -1.27 -4.65 -8.59
N VAL A 75 -2.03 -3.87 -9.36
CA VAL A 75 -3.44 -4.19 -9.71
C VAL A 75 -3.52 -5.47 -10.53
N LYS A 76 -2.62 -5.68 -11.49
CA LYS A 76 -2.56 -6.92 -12.26
C LYS A 76 -2.28 -8.12 -11.36
N TYR A 77 -1.25 -8.04 -10.51
CA TYR A 77 -0.89 -9.14 -9.59
C TYR A 77 -2.05 -9.49 -8.65
N LEU A 78 -2.72 -8.48 -8.06
CA LEU A 78 -3.88 -8.69 -7.19
C LEU A 78 -5.05 -9.39 -7.89
N LYS A 79 -5.23 -9.19 -9.20
CA LYS A 79 -6.25 -9.90 -10.00
C LYS A 79 -5.86 -11.33 -10.34
N GLU A 80 -4.57 -11.58 -10.58
CA GLU A 80 -4.06 -12.90 -10.97
C GLU A 80 -3.88 -13.84 -9.77
N HIS A 81 -3.48 -13.29 -8.61
CA HIS A 81 -3.15 -14.05 -7.39
C HIS A 81 -4.16 -13.89 -6.24
N GLY A 82 -4.87 -12.76 -6.15
CA GLY A 82 -5.81 -12.47 -5.05
C GLY A 82 -5.16 -11.98 -3.75
N GLU A 83 -3.84 -11.83 -3.73
CA GLU A 83 -3.03 -11.38 -2.58
C GLU A 83 -1.91 -10.43 -3.02
N LEU A 84 -1.22 -9.81 -2.05
CA LEU A 84 -0.15 -8.84 -2.32
C LEU A 84 1.21 -9.54 -2.54
N PRO A 85 2.08 -9.00 -3.40
CA PRO A 85 3.47 -9.44 -3.50
C PRO A 85 4.26 -9.32 -2.19
N ASP A 86 5.24 -10.21 -1.98
CA ASP A 86 6.07 -10.32 -0.77
C ASP A 86 6.90 -9.07 -0.41
N TYR A 87 6.98 -8.05 -1.28
CA TYR A 87 7.59 -6.76 -0.93
C TYR A 87 6.66 -5.84 -0.12
N TYR A 88 5.39 -6.19 0.08
CA TYR A 88 4.52 -5.51 1.03
C TYR A 88 4.66 -6.05 2.46
N ILE A 89 4.66 -5.14 3.44
CA ILE A 89 4.61 -5.45 4.88
C ILE A 89 3.58 -4.58 5.59
N THR A 90 2.94 -5.09 6.63
CA THR A 90 1.94 -4.32 7.38
C THR A 90 2.57 -3.16 8.15
N LYS A 91 1.75 -2.16 8.51
CA LYS A 91 2.16 -1.09 9.44
C LYS A 91 2.67 -1.61 10.78
N SER A 92 2.29 -2.83 11.19
CA SER A 92 2.80 -3.53 12.38
C SER A 92 4.23 -4.01 12.20
N GLU A 93 4.50 -4.73 11.11
CA GLU A 93 5.81 -5.31 10.82
C GLU A 93 6.84 -4.21 10.56
N ALA A 94 6.51 -3.22 9.73
CA ALA A 94 7.34 -2.04 9.51
C ALA A 94 7.73 -1.35 10.83
N LYS A 95 6.78 -1.17 11.77
CA LYS A 95 7.07 -0.58 13.10
C LYS A 95 7.99 -1.46 13.94
N SER A 96 7.85 -2.78 13.88
CA SER A 96 8.73 -3.71 14.60
C SER A 96 10.18 -3.69 14.08
N LEU A 97 10.38 -3.35 12.80
CA LEU A 97 11.69 -3.08 12.21
C LEU A 97 12.26 -1.69 12.56
N GLY A 98 11.46 -0.79 13.15
CA GLY A 98 11.88 0.57 13.54
C GLY A 98 11.34 1.70 12.68
N TRP A 99 10.32 1.45 11.85
CA TRP A 99 9.70 2.50 11.02
C TRP A 99 8.94 3.53 11.87
N VAL A 100 9.26 4.80 11.64
CA VAL A 100 8.63 5.96 12.25
C VAL A 100 8.06 6.83 11.13
N LEU A 101 6.73 6.86 11.02
CA LEU A 101 6.00 7.56 9.95
C LEU A 101 6.47 9.01 9.73
N SER A 102 6.74 9.76 10.80
CA SER A 102 7.18 11.16 10.74
C SER A 102 8.65 11.35 10.34
N LYS A 103 9.43 10.27 10.17
CA LYS A 103 10.80 10.32 9.63
C LYS A 103 10.88 9.93 8.16
N GLY A 104 9.85 9.29 7.59
CA GLY A 104 9.92 8.68 6.25
C GLY A 104 10.89 7.51 6.12
N ASN A 105 11.42 6.97 7.23
CA ASN A 105 12.57 6.07 7.24
C ASN A 105 12.29 4.61 6.82
N LEU A 106 11.25 4.32 6.03
CA LEU A 106 10.85 2.94 5.75
C LEU A 106 11.95 2.17 5.01
N CYS A 107 12.49 2.73 3.92
CA CYS A 107 13.58 2.10 3.17
C CYS A 107 14.91 2.00 3.94
N GLU A 108 15.09 2.72 5.05
CA GLU A 108 16.26 2.58 5.93
C GLU A 108 16.17 1.32 6.81
N VAL A 109 14.95 0.98 7.27
CA VAL A 109 14.70 -0.12 8.21
C VAL A 109 14.15 -1.39 7.56
N ALA A 110 13.55 -1.23 6.38
CA ALA A 110 13.01 -2.29 5.54
C ALA A 110 13.32 -1.98 4.06
N PRO A 111 14.59 -2.13 3.63
CA PRO A 111 14.98 -1.92 2.23
C PRO A 111 14.16 -2.78 1.27
N GLY A 112 13.72 -2.20 0.16
CA GLY A 112 12.90 -2.89 -0.84
C GLY A 112 11.50 -3.30 -0.37
N LYS A 113 10.95 -2.65 0.68
CA LYS A 113 9.59 -2.91 1.17
C LYS A 113 8.68 -1.68 1.12
N ALA A 114 7.38 -1.93 0.94
CA ALA A 114 6.32 -0.94 0.97
C ALA A 114 5.22 -1.32 1.98
N ILE A 115 4.34 -0.38 2.34
CA ILE A 115 3.27 -0.65 3.33
C ILE A 115 2.05 -1.27 2.65
N GLY A 116 1.58 -2.42 3.15
CA GLY A 116 0.36 -3.06 2.65
C GLY A 116 -0.18 -4.20 3.53
N GLY A 117 -1.39 -4.65 3.24
CA GLY A 117 -2.04 -5.80 3.90
C GLY A 117 -2.88 -5.44 5.14
N ASP A 118 -2.85 -4.19 5.61
CA ASP A 118 -3.71 -3.74 6.70
C ASP A 118 -5.19 -3.73 6.28
N ILE A 119 -6.09 -4.00 7.24
CA ILE A 119 -7.55 -3.99 7.02
C ILE A 119 -8.05 -2.56 6.79
N TRP A 120 -8.57 -2.30 5.59
CA TRP A 120 -9.26 -1.06 5.25
C TRP A 120 -10.75 -1.17 5.62
N THR A 121 -11.24 -0.28 6.48
CA THR A 121 -12.51 -0.49 7.21
C THR A 121 -13.76 0.08 6.53
N ASN A 122 -13.66 0.67 5.33
CA ASN A 122 -14.78 1.20 4.53
C ASN A 122 -15.81 2.03 5.33
N ARG A 123 -15.35 2.86 6.28
CA ARG A 123 -16.22 3.55 7.26
C ARG A 123 -17.21 4.51 6.61
N GLN A 124 -16.81 5.13 5.50
CA GLN A 124 -17.63 6.05 4.71
C GLN A 124 -18.55 5.32 3.71
N LYS A 125 -18.42 4.00 3.55
CA LYS A 125 -19.16 3.18 2.56
C LYS A 125 -18.99 3.65 1.11
N SER A 126 -17.82 4.17 0.76
CA SER A 126 -17.48 4.58 -0.61
C SER A 126 -17.33 3.37 -1.55
N LEU A 127 -16.95 2.20 -1.03
CA LEU A 127 -16.84 0.96 -1.80
C LEU A 127 -18.01 -0.02 -1.53
N PRO A 128 -18.42 -0.88 -2.48
CA PRO A 128 -19.59 -1.74 -2.34
C PRO A 128 -19.52 -2.70 -1.13
N THR A 129 -20.50 -2.62 -0.23
CA THR A 129 -20.59 -3.44 0.99
C THR A 129 -21.37 -4.75 0.76
N LYS A 130 -20.87 -5.86 1.31
CA LYS A 130 -21.46 -7.21 1.21
C LYS A 130 -21.18 -8.00 2.49
N SER A 131 -22.08 -8.90 2.90
CA SER A 131 -21.84 -9.74 4.09
C SER A 131 -20.60 -10.63 3.90
N GLY A 132 -19.74 -10.70 4.92
CA GLY A 132 -18.46 -11.42 4.85
C GLY A 132 -17.35 -10.73 4.05
N ARG A 133 -17.63 -9.61 3.35
CA ARG A 133 -16.61 -8.83 2.64
C ARG A 133 -15.76 -8.02 3.63
N LYS A 134 -14.46 -8.10 3.44
CA LYS A 134 -13.40 -7.28 4.04
C LYS A 134 -12.65 -6.59 2.91
N TYR A 135 -12.09 -5.43 3.21
CA TYR A 135 -11.14 -4.75 2.33
C TYR A 135 -9.78 -4.66 3.02
N PHE A 136 -8.73 -4.61 2.22
CA PHE A 136 -7.35 -4.39 2.62
C PHE A 136 -6.78 -3.24 1.77
N GLU A 137 -5.71 -2.60 2.25
CA GLU A 137 -5.03 -1.52 1.52
C GLU A 137 -3.53 -1.80 1.33
N ALA A 138 -2.96 -1.24 0.27
CA ALA A 138 -1.52 -1.16 0.07
C ALA A 138 -1.12 0.14 -0.66
N ASP A 139 0.12 0.59 -0.43
CA ASP A 139 0.71 1.75 -1.10
C ASP A 139 1.06 1.43 -2.54
N LEU A 140 0.75 2.35 -3.46
CA LEU A 140 1.20 2.33 -4.84
C LEU A 140 2.25 3.42 -5.06
N ASN A 141 3.04 3.33 -6.14
CA ASN A 141 3.95 4.39 -6.61
C ASN A 141 4.89 4.93 -5.51
N TYR A 142 5.34 4.07 -4.58
CA TYR A 142 6.10 4.47 -3.39
C TYR A 142 7.60 4.52 -3.66
N ASN A 143 8.18 5.72 -3.62
CA ASN A 143 9.56 6.02 -3.98
C ASN A 143 10.46 6.34 -2.76
N CYS A 144 10.33 5.55 -1.70
CA CYS A 144 10.97 5.78 -0.39
C CYS A 144 10.56 7.11 0.30
N GLY A 145 11.10 7.37 1.50
CA GLY A 145 10.74 8.56 2.27
C GLY A 145 9.30 8.55 2.78
N ASN A 146 8.62 9.70 2.74
CA ASN A 146 7.24 9.83 3.19
C ASN A 146 6.26 9.14 2.23
N ARG A 147 5.25 8.46 2.78
CA ARG A 147 4.18 7.83 1.99
C ARG A 147 3.37 8.89 1.23
N ASN A 148 3.13 8.64 -0.06
CA ASN A 148 2.38 9.48 -1.02
C ASN A 148 0.84 9.42 -0.80
N ALA A 149 0.04 9.69 -1.84
CA ALA A 149 -1.42 9.63 -1.81
C ALA A 149 -2.03 8.29 -2.28
N ASP A 150 -1.23 7.46 -2.95
CA ASP A 150 -1.66 6.48 -3.92
C ASP A 150 -1.85 5.10 -3.28
N ARG A 151 -3.05 4.52 -3.41
CA ARG A 151 -3.39 3.25 -2.75
C ARG A 151 -4.19 2.35 -3.66
N VAL A 152 -3.92 1.06 -3.58
CA VAL A 152 -4.88 0.02 -3.96
C VAL A 152 -5.71 -0.36 -2.73
N VAL A 153 -7.01 -0.55 -2.92
CA VAL A 153 -7.94 -1.10 -1.94
C VAL A 153 -8.66 -2.29 -2.58
N PHE A 154 -8.37 -3.50 -2.08
CA PHE A 154 -8.85 -4.75 -2.65
C PHE A 154 -9.69 -5.55 -1.65
N SER A 155 -10.62 -6.37 -2.13
CA SER A 155 -11.50 -7.19 -1.29
C SER A 155 -11.08 -8.66 -1.23
N ASN A 156 -11.44 -9.34 -0.14
CA ASN A 156 -11.30 -10.79 -0.01
C ASN A 156 -12.25 -11.62 -0.93
N ASP A 157 -12.95 -10.96 -1.86
CA ASP A 157 -13.80 -11.59 -2.87
C ASP A 157 -13.60 -10.98 -4.27
N GLY A 158 -12.39 -10.45 -4.54
CA GLY A 158 -11.88 -10.20 -5.89
C GLY A 158 -12.16 -8.83 -6.50
N LEU A 159 -12.67 -7.85 -5.74
CA LEU A 159 -12.76 -6.46 -6.22
C LEU A 159 -11.44 -5.73 -6.00
N VAL A 160 -11.03 -4.89 -6.95
CA VAL A 160 -9.83 -4.05 -6.85
C VAL A 160 -10.19 -2.61 -7.23
N PHE A 161 -9.85 -1.67 -6.35
CA PHE A 161 -10.02 -0.23 -6.57
C PHE A 161 -8.69 0.49 -6.35
N VAL A 162 -8.47 1.61 -7.04
CA VAL A 162 -7.34 2.52 -6.75
C VAL A 162 -7.83 3.91 -6.36
N THR A 163 -7.02 4.62 -5.58
CA THR A 163 -7.20 6.02 -5.20
C THR A 163 -5.86 6.74 -5.27
N PHE A 164 -5.86 7.96 -5.81
CA PHE A 164 -4.66 8.81 -5.95
C PHE A 164 -4.79 10.12 -5.14
N ASP A 165 -5.75 10.17 -4.20
CA ASP A 165 -6.18 11.41 -3.54
C ASP A 165 -6.46 11.25 -2.03
N HIS A 166 -5.79 10.28 -1.37
CA HIS A 166 -6.06 9.87 0.01
C HIS A 166 -7.53 9.46 0.23
N TYR A 167 -7.99 8.46 -0.53
CA TYR A 167 -9.29 7.79 -0.35
C TYR A 167 -10.51 8.71 -0.54
N ARG A 168 -10.37 9.85 -1.23
CA ARG A 168 -11.50 10.79 -1.49
C ARG A 168 -12.31 10.37 -2.71
N SER A 169 -11.67 9.78 -3.71
CA SER A 169 -12.29 9.15 -4.87
C SER A 169 -11.63 7.80 -5.16
N PHE A 170 -12.34 6.96 -5.92
CA PHE A 170 -11.91 5.60 -6.26
C PHE A 170 -12.24 5.28 -7.71
N GLU A 171 -11.32 4.61 -8.40
CA GLU A 171 -11.54 3.97 -9.70
C GLU A 171 -11.60 2.45 -9.49
N GLU A 172 -12.61 1.78 -10.02
CA GLU A 172 -12.68 0.31 -10.07
C GLU A 172 -11.83 -0.18 -11.26
N LYS A 173 -10.97 -1.19 -11.05
CA LYS A 173 -10.03 -1.67 -12.05
C LYS A 173 -10.39 -3.06 -12.56
#